data_AF-B2BGR2-F1
#
_entry.id   AF-B2BGR2-F1
#
_cell.length_a   1.000
_cell.length_b   1.000
_cell.length_c   1.000
_cell.angle_alpha   90.00
_cell.angle_beta   90.00
_cell.angle_gamma   90.00
#
_symmetry.space_group_name_H-M   'P 1'
#
loop_
_entity.id
_entity.type
_entity.pdbx_description
1 polymer ?
#
loop_
_entity_poly.entity_id
_entity_poly.type
_entity_poly.pdbx_seq_one_letter_code
_entity_poly.pdbx_strand_id
1 'polypeptide(L)'
;MASRGAGVGLEMEKMSLEQLRALKEQADLEFNLFQDSLNNIRTATARLEIASTALHDLSLRPQGKKMLVPLTASLYVPGSLDDADKVLVDVGTGYFIEISFKMKINCRLLAPPLKVVW
;
A
#
# COMPACT_ATOMS: atom_id res chain seq x y z
N MET A 1 -30.63 -13.16 -9.35
CA MET A 1 -31.23 -12.32 -10.41
C MET A 1 -30.26 -12.28 -11.57
N ALA A 2 -30.67 -12.91 -12.67
CA ALA A 2 -29.88 -13.19 -13.84
C ALA A 2 -29.90 -12.03 -14.85
N SER A 3 -28.92 -12.05 -15.76
CA SER A 3 -28.81 -11.25 -16.98
C SER A 3 -28.44 -9.77 -16.81
N ARG A 4 -27.13 -9.49 -16.86
CA ARG A 4 -26.60 -8.15 -17.16
C ARG A 4 -25.59 -8.15 -18.32
N GLY A 5 -25.40 -9.29 -18.98
CA GLY A 5 -24.48 -9.46 -20.12
C GLY A 5 -25.14 -9.43 -21.50
N ALA A 6 -26.48 -9.59 -21.59
CA ALA A 6 -27.18 -9.67 -22.87
C ALA A 6 -27.69 -8.31 -23.40
N GLY A 7 -27.67 -7.25 -22.60
CA GLY A 7 -28.19 -5.93 -22.98
C GLY A 7 -27.22 -5.08 -23.79
N VAL A 8 -25.91 -5.18 -23.51
CA VAL A 8 -24.91 -4.30 -24.16
C VAL A 8 -24.67 -4.69 -25.62
N GLY A 9 -24.69 -5.99 -25.95
CA GLY A 9 -24.49 -6.45 -27.32
C GLY A 9 -25.62 -6.05 -28.28
N LEU A 10 -26.87 -6.03 -27.82
CA LEU A 10 -28.04 -5.64 -28.61
C LEU A 10 -28.21 -4.12 -28.76
N GLU A 11 -27.62 -3.32 -27.87
CA GLU A 11 -27.55 -1.86 -28.01
C GLU A 11 -26.40 -1.44 -28.92
N MET A 12 -25.24 -2.12 -28.90
CA MET A 12 -24.10 -1.81 -29.77
C MET A 12 -24.42 -1.90 -31.26
N GLU A 13 -25.25 -2.86 -31.71
CA GLU A 13 -25.70 -2.97 -33.10
C GLU A 13 -26.61 -1.82 -33.56
N LYS A 14 -27.19 -1.05 -32.61
CA LYS A 14 -28.10 0.08 -32.88
C LYS A 14 -27.44 1.44 -32.75
N MET A 15 -26.18 1.50 -32.29
CA MET A 15 -25.45 2.74 -32.05
C MET A 15 -24.74 3.23 -33.31
N SER A 16 -24.64 4.55 -33.49
CA SER A 16 -23.87 5.12 -34.60
C SER A 16 -22.36 4.92 -34.41
N LEU A 17 -21.59 4.98 -35.50
CA LEU A 17 -20.12 4.85 -35.47
C LEU A 17 -19.46 5.86 -34.51
N GLU A 18 -19.98 7.08 -34.45
CA GLU A 18 -19.50 8.12 -33.53
C GLU A 18 -19.72 7.74 -32.06
N GLN A 19 -20.87 7.14 -31.73
CA GLN A 19 -21.18 6.71 -30.37
C GLN A 19 -20.30 5.54 -29.94
N LEU A 20 -20.06 4.58 -30.84
CA LEU A 20 -19.14 3.46 -30.61
C LEU A 20 -17.70 3.94 -30.37
N ARG A 21 -17.26 4.97 -31.10
CA ARG A 21 -15.95 5.59 -30.91
C ARG A 21 -15.82 6.27 -29.54
N ALA A 22 -16.83 7.03 -29.13
CA ALA A 22 -16.87 7.64 -27.81
C ALA A 22 -16.85 6.58 -26.68
N LEU A 23 -17.56 5.45 -26.88
CA LEU A 23 -17.60 4.35 -25.92
C LEU A 23 -16.25 3.63 -25.80
N LYS A 24 -15.55 3.46 -26.94
CA LYS A 24 -14.16 2.98 -26.94
C LYS A 24 -13.24 3.90 -26.13
N GLU A 25 -13.28 5.21 -26.41
CA GLU A 25 -12.43 6.18 -25.71
C GLU A 25 -12.72 6.19 -24.21
N GLN A 26 -13.99 6.06 -23.80
CA GLN A 26 -14.36 5.90 -22.40
C GLN A 26 -13.78 4.61 -21.78
N ALA A 27 -13.90 3.47 -22.48
CA ALA A 27 -13.37 2.20 -21.99
C ALA A 27 -11.83 2.24 -21.85
N ASP A 28 -11.14 2.90 -22.78
CA ASP A 28 -9.68 3.09 -22.71
C ASP A 28 -9.29 3.95 -21.50
N LEU A 29 -10.05 5.00 -21.18
CA LEU A 29 -9.84 5.82 -19.97
C LEU A 29 -10.05 5.01 -18.69
N GLU A 30 -11.15 4.25 -18.60
CA GLU A 30 -11.45 3.41 -17.44
C GLU A 30 -10.37 2.33 -17.25
N PHE A 31 -9.89 1.73 -18.34
CA PHE A 31 -8.80 0.75 -18.30
C PHE A 31 -7.52 1.35 -17.71
N ASN A 32 -7.12 2.54 -18.16
CA ASN A 32 -5.94 3.22 -17.65
C ASN A 32 -6.07 3.52 -16.15
N LEU A 33 -7.22 4.00 -15.70
CA LEU A 33 -7.49 4.25 -14.27
C LEU A 33 -7.37 2.99 -13.42
N PHE A 34 -7.86 1.84 -13.91
CA PHE A 34 -7.71 0.56 -13.22
C PHE A 34 -6.26 0.11 -13.19
N GLN A 35 -5.52 0.27 -14.28
CA GLN A 35 -4.11 -0.08 -14.35
C GLN A 35 -3.28 0.73 -13.33
N ASP A 36 -3.54 2.03 -13.22
CA ASP A 36 -2.90 2.90 -12.23
C ASP A 36 -3.26 2.50 -10.80
N SER A 37 -4.53 2.22 -10.55
CA SER A 37 -5.01 1.76 -9.24
C SER A 37 -4.36 0.44 -8.82
N LEU A 38 -4.20 -0.51 -9.76
CA LEU A 38 -3.51 -1.77 -9.52
C LEU A 38 -2.03 -1.56 -9.20
N ASN A 39 -1.35 -0.65 -9.91
CA ASN A 39 0.05 -0.32 -9.66
C ASN A 39 0.24 0.32 -8.27
N ASN A 40 -0.68 1.19 -7.88
CA ASN A 40 -0.69 1.81 -6.54
C ASN A 40 -0.84 0.76 -5.43
N ILE A 41 -1.80 -0.17 -5.59
CA ILE A 41 -2.02 -1.26 -4.62
C ILE A 41 -0.80 -2.16 -4.54
N ARG A 42 -0.25 -2.60 -5.69
CA ARG A 42 0.96 -3.45 -5.72
C ARG A 42 2.14 -2.79 -5.02
N THR A 43 2.36 -1.50 -5.26
CA THR A 43 3.43 -0.74 -4.59
C THR A 43 3.21 -0.67 -3.08
N ALA A 44 1.97 -0.46 -2.63
CA ALA A 44 1.63 -0.46 -1.21
C ALA A 44 1.85 -1.84 -0.56
N THR A 45 1.44 -2.93 -1.23
CA THR A 45 1.67 -4.30 -0.77
C THR A 45 3.16 -4.61 -0.64
N ALA A 46 3.98 -4.23 -1.61
CA ALA A 46 5.43 -4.44 -1.56
C ALA A 46 6.07 -3.70 -0.37
N ARG A 47 5.65 -2.45 -0.10
CA ARG A 47 6.13 -1.69 1.07
C ARG A 47 5.74 -2.35 2.39
N LEU A 48 4.52 -2.89 2.47
CA LEU A 48 4.05 -3.60 3.65
C LEU A 48 4.85 -4.88 3.91
N GLU A 49 5.18 -5.63 2.86
CA GLU A 49 5.99 -6.84 2.97
C GLU A 49 7.43 -6.55 3.43
N ILE A 50 8.05 -5.49 2.91
CA ILE A 50 9.35 -5.01 3.38
C ILE A 50 9.28 -4.59 4.86
N ALA A 51 8.25 -3.84 5.25
CA ALA A 51 8.05 -3.43 6.64
C ALA A 51 7.85 -4.64 7.57
N SER A 52 7.05 -5.63 7.15
CA SER A 52 6.83 -6.86 7.91
C SER A 52 8.13 -7.64 8.12
N THR A 53 8.97 -7.73 7.09
CA THR A 53 10.27 -8.40 7.17
C THR A 53 11.23 -7.65 8.10
N ALA A 54 11.30 -6.33 7.98
CA ALA A 54 12.14 -5.49 8.84
C ALA A 54 11.71 -5.55 10.32
N LEU A 55 10.39 -5.64 10.59
CA LEU A 55 9.86 -5.84 11.94
C LEU A 55 10.25 -7.20 12.51
N HIS A 56 10.15 -8.26 11.70
CA HIS A 56 10.60 -9.59 12.10
C HIS A 56 12.10 -9.59 12.44
N ASP A 57 12.92 -8.95 11.61
CA ASP A 57 14.36 -8.81 11.85
C ASP A 57 14.69 -7.97 13.09
N LEU A 58 13.84 -7.02 13.45
CA LEU A 58 13.98 -6.22 14.67
C LEU A 58 13.65 -7.03 15.92
N SER A 59 12.58 -7.83 15.87
CA SER A 59 12.16 -8.70 16.98
C SER A 59 13.20 -9.77 17.33
N LEU A 60 13.99 -10.21 16.35
CA LEU A 60 15.09 -11.16 16.58
C LEU A 60 16.35 -10.51 17.19
N ARG A 61 16.41 -9.18 17.30
CA ARG A 61 17.59 -8.46 17.81
C ARG A 61 17.44 -8.18 19.30
N PRO A 62 18.46 -8.46 20.12
CA PRO A 62 18.45 -8.11 21.53
C PRO A 62 18.47 -6.59 21.73
N GLN A 63 17.83 -6.14 22.81
CA GLN A 63 17.87 -4.76 23.28
C GLN A 63 19.33 -4.31 23.48
N GLY A 64 19.61 -3.04 23.20
CA GLY A 64 20.94 -2.43 23.32
C GLY A 64 21.87 -2.68 22.13
N LYS A 65 21.43 -3.35 21.06
CA LYS A 65 22.25 -3.56 19.87
C LYS A 65 22.55 -2.23 19.17
N LYS A 66 23.82 -1.98 18.86
CA LYS A 66 24.26 -0.82 18.07
C LYS A 66 23.78 -0.96 16.62
N MET A 67 23.17 0.09 16.10
CA MET A 67 22.66 0.19 14.73
C MET A 67 22.94 1.58 14.17
N LEU A 68 23.06 1.67 12.84
CA LEU A 68 23.18 2.95 12.15
C LEU A 68 21.79 3.44 11.78
N VAL A 69 21.44 4.63 12.26
CA VAL A 69 20.16 5.29 11.95
C VAL A 69 20.41 6.34 10.86
N PRO A 70 19.68 6.30 9.74
CA PRO A 70 19.78 7.33 8.71
C PRO A 70 19.18 8.65 9.20
N LEU A 71 19.99 9.71 9.26
CA LEU A 71 19.52 11.08 9.47
C LEU A 71 19.07 11.72 8.15
N THR A 72 19.79 11.40 7.07
CA THR A 72 19.52 11.86 5.70
C THR A 72 19.85 10.74 4.72
N ALA A 73 19.62 10.97 3.42
CA ALA A 73 19.94 10.00 2.37
C ALA A 73 21.42 9.58 2.33
N SER A 74 22.33 10.41 2.86
CA SER A 74 23.79 10.17 2.82
C SER A 74 24.47 10.14 4.18
N LEU A 75 23.74 10.39 5.28
CA LEU A 75 24.31 10.46 6.63
C LEU A 75 23.66 9.43 7.55
N TYR A 76 24.51 8.60 8.16
CA TYR A 76 24.13 7.58 9.13
C TYR A 76 24.85 7.83 10.45
N VAL A 77 24.11 7.83 11.56
CA VAL A 77 24.68 8.04 12.90
C VAL A 77 24.49 6.77 13.74
N PRO A 78 25.50 6.37 14.52
CA PRO A 78 25.36 5.25 15.44
C PRO A 78 24.34 5.57 16.54
N GLY A 79 23.36 4.69 16.69
CA GLY A 79 22.41 4.65 17.80
C GLY A 79 22.35 3.26 18.43
N SER A 80 21.72 3.15 19.59
CA SER A 80 21.41 1.88 20.25
C SER A 80 19.91 1.68 20.27
N LEU A 81 19.45 0.47 19.96
CA LEU A 81 18.03 0.11 20.04
C LEU A 81 17.63 -0.05 21.51
N ASP A 82 16.80 0.85 22.03
CA ASP A 82 16.40 0.84 23.45
C ASP A 82 15.32 -0.22 23.71
N ASP A 83 14.19 -0.14 23.02
CA ASP A 83 13.05 -1.05 23.20
C ASP A 83 12.62 -1.67 21.86
N ALA A 84 13.02 -2.91 21.61
CA ALA A 84 12.72 -3.63 20.36
C ALA A 84 11.24 -4.03 20.23
N ASP A 85 10.47 -3.95 21.31
CA ASP A 85 9.09 -4.40 21.38
C ASP A 85 8.07 -3.30 21.03
N LYS A 86 8.49 -2.04 20.89
CA LYS A 86 7.63 -0.88 20.60
C LYS A 86 7.97 -0.31 19.22
N VAL A 87 6.94 -0.08 18.43
CA VAL A 87 7.07 0.46 17.08
C VAL A 87 6.02 1.53 16.84
N LEU A 88 6.41 2.63 16.22
CA LEU A 88 5.46 3.63 15.71
C LEU A 88 4.92 3.23 14.34
N VAL A 89 3.60 3.26 14.19
CA VAL A 89 2.90 3.05 12.92
C VAL A 89 2.15 4.33 12.55
N ASP A 90 2.48 4.89 11.39
CA ASP A 90 1.81 6.03 10.79
C ASP A 90 0.47 5.63 10.17
N VAL A 91 -0.65 6.03 10.76
CA VAL A 91 -1.98 5.69 10.23
C VAL A 91 -2.47 6.65 9.14
N GLY A 92 -1.66 7.65 8.79
CA GLY A 92 -2.03 8.73 7.88
C GLY A 92 -2.47 10.00 8.63
N THR A 93 -2.69 11.07 7.85
CA THR A 93 -3.12 12.41 8.32
C THR A 93 -2.25 13.04 9.43
N GLY A 94 -1.02 12.55 9.64
CA GLY A 94 -0.08 13.03 10.64
C GLY A 94 -0.22 12.39 12.02
N TYR A 95 -0.98 11.29 12.13
CA TYR A 95 -1.14 10.56 13.38
C TYR A 95 -0.26 9.31 13.40
N PHE A 96 0.36 9.08 14.56
CA PHE A 96 1.20 7.92 14.82
C PHE A 96 0.66 7.16 16.02
N ILE A 97 0.60 5.83 15.90
CA ILE A 97 0.20 4.94 16.98
C ILE A 97 1.41 4.12 17.39
N GLU A 98 1.73 4.14 18.67
CA GLU A 98 2.71 3.22 19.24
C GLU A 98 2.03 1.86 19.47
N ILE A 99 2.59 0.83 18.87
CA ILE A 99 2.11 -0.55 19.01
C ILE A 99 3.22 -1.43 19.59
N SER A 100 2.82 -2.38 20.43
CA SER A 100 3.72 -3.40 20.95
C SER A 100 3.63 -4.69 20.12
N PHE A 101 4.74 -5.38 19.89
CA PHE A 101 4.81 -6.63 19.10
C PHE A 101 3.87 -7.74 19.59
N LYS A 102 3.45 -7.70 20.86
CA LYS A 102 2.48 -8.63 21.46
C LYS A 102 1.09 -8.55 20.82
N MET A 103 0.75 -7.40 20.23
CA MET A 103 -0.44 -7.22 19.42
C MET A 103 -0.11 -7.64 17.99
N LYS A 104 -0.26 -8.94 17.69
CA LYS A 104 -0.11 -9.52 16.35
C LYS A 104 -0.74 -8.59 15.31
N ILE A 105 0.11 -7.91 14.54
CA ILE A 105 -0.29 -6.99 13.48
C ILE A 105 -0.89 -7.84 12.35
N ASN A 106 -2.19 -8.13 12.45
CA ASN A 106 -2.96 -8.59 11.31
C ASN A 106 -3.21 -7.35 10.43
N CYS A 107 -2.19 -6.99 9.63
CA CYS A 107 -2.13 -5.77 8.82
C CYS A 107 -3.09 -5.79 7.61
N ARG A 108 -4.27 -6.40 7.76
CA ARG A 108 -5.31 -6.48 6.72
C ARG A 108 -6.20 -5.24 6.66
N LEU A 109 -5.99 -4.25 7.55
CA LEU A 109 -6.91 -3.11 7.71
C LEU A 109 -6.30 -1.71 7.48
N LEU A 110 -5.06 -1.59 7.03
CA LEU A 110 -4.44 -0.27 6.84
C LEU A 110 -4.07 -0.05 5.37
N ALA A 111 -4.99 0.61 4.66
CA ALA A 111 -4.80 1.17 3.33
C ALA A 111 -3.81 2.37 3.37
N PRO A 112 -3.09 2.64 2.27
CA PRO A 112 -1.97 3.60 2.23
C PRO A 112 -2.36 5.09 2.46
N PRO A 113 -1.38 5.97 2.79
CA PRO A 113 0.07 5.74 2.74
C PRO A 113 0.68 5.77 4.15
N LEU A 114 0.94 4.59 4.73
CA LEU A 114 1.73 4.51 5.96
C LEU A 114 3.21 4.76 5.61
N LYS A 115 3.77 5.89 6.07
CA LYS A 115 5.22 6.04 6.16
C LYS A 115 5.65 5.42 7.49
N VAL A 116 6.30 4.26 7.44
CA VAL A 116 6.96 3.72 8.65
C VAL A 116 8.08 4.69 9.01
N VAL A 117 7.84 5.52 10.02
CA VAL A 117 8.85 6.38 10.63
C VAL A 117 9.50 5.56 11.73
N TRP A 118 10.79 5.31 11.57
CA TRP A 118 11.66 4.67 12.56
C TRP A 118 11.99 5.62 13.70
#